data_AF-A0A953IWZ5-F1
#
_entry.id   AF-A0A953IWZ5-F1
#
_cell.length_a   1.000
_cell.length_b   1.000
_cell.length_c   1.000
_cell.angle_alpha   90.00
_cell.angle_beta   90.00
_cell.angle_gamma   90.00
#
_symmetry.space_group_name_H-M   'P 1'
#
loop_
_entity.id
_entity.type
_entity.pdbx_description
1 polymer ?
#
loop_
_entity_poly.entity_id
_entity_poly.type
_entity_poly.pdbx_seq_one_letter_code
_entity_poly.pdbx_strand_id
1 'polypeptide(L)'
;MTALWVIIACGLLAIVYGVWATWSVMQASAGTAKMQEIAAAVREGAQAYLKRQYTTIAVVGVVIFVIVGLLLGWRVAIGFAIGAILS
;
A
#
# COMPACT_ATOMS: atom_id res chain seq x y z
N MET A 1 -10.79 21.71 17.62
CA MET A 1 -11.51 20.41 17.51
C MET A 1 -12.15 20.21 16.14
N THR A 2 -12.78 21.23 15.54
CA THR A 2 -13.35 21.15 14.17
C THR A 2 -12.33 20.73 13.10
N ALA A 3 -11.12 21.30 13.12
CA ALA A 3 -10.07 20.96 12.14
C ALA A 3 -9.68 19.47 12.13
N LEU A 4 -9.67 18.81 13.30
CA LEU A 4 -9.28 17.40 13.41
C LEU A 4 -10.31 16.48 12.73
N TRP A 5 -11.59 16.77 12.90
CA TRP A 5 -12.67 16.06 12.21
C TRP A 5 -12.64 16.27 10.70
N VAL A 6 -12.29 17.47 10.24
CA VAL A 6 -12.14 17.77 8.81
C VAL A 6 -10.98 16.96 8.21
N ILE A 7 -9.83 16.87 8.89
CA ILE A 7 -8.68 16.08 8.43
C ILE A 7 -9.04 14.59 8.29
N ILE A 8 -9.73 14.03 9.29
CA ILE A 8 -10.18 12.63 9.25
C ILE A 8 -11.16 12.43 8.08
N ALA A 9 -12.11 13.34 7.90
CA ALA A 9 -13.08 13.26 6.80
C ALA A 9 -12.39 13.30 5.43
N CYS A 10 -11.39 14.16 5.23
CA CYS A 10 -10.61 14.20 3.99
C CYS A 10 -9.87 12.87 3.72
N GLY A 11 -9.28 12.26 4.75
CA GLY A 11 -8.63 10.95 4.61
C GLY A 11 -9.61 9.85 4.21
N LEU A 12 -10.81 9.82 4.82
CA LEU A 12 -11.86 8.87 4.44
C LEU A 12 -12.36 9.10 3.01
N LEU A 13 -12.56 10.36 2.61
CA LEU A 13 -12.97 10.70 1.25
C LEU A 13 -11.92 10.29 0.21
N ALA A 14 -10.63 10.43 0.51
CA ALA A 14 -9.55 9.96 -0.36
C ALA A 14 -9.60 8.44 -0.58
N ILE A 15 -9.86 7.66 0.48
CA ILE A 15 -10.03 6.21 0.38
C ILE A 15 -11.26 5.86 -0.46
N VAL A 16 -12.41 6.50 -0.21
CA VAL A 16 -13.64 6.28 -0.98
C VAL A 16 -13.41 6.56 -2.46
N TYR A 17 -12.73 7.66 -2.79
CA TYR A 17 -12.40 8.00 -4.15
C TYR A 17 -11.45 6.98 -4.80
N GLY A 18 -10.42 6.52 -4.07
CA GLY A 18 -9.51 5.47 -4.56
C GLY A 18 -10.22 4.15 -4.86
N VAL A 19 -11.18 3.75 -4.02
CA VAL A 19 -12.02 2.56 -4.26
C VAL A 19 -12.89 2.76 -5.50
N TRP A 20 -13.57 3.91 -5.60
CA TRP A 20 -14.41 4.23 -6.76
C TRP A 20 -13.60 4.26 -8.06
N ALA A 21 -12.43 4.90 -8.06
CA ALA A 21 -11.56 5.01 -9.23
C ALA A 21 -11.07 3.63 -9.69
N THR A 22 -10.64 2.79 -8.75
CA THR A 22 -10.25 1.40 -9.03
C THR A 22 -11.41 0.63 -9.66
N TRP A 23 -12.60 0.73 -9.08
CA TRP A 23 -13.78 0.04 -9.58
C TRP A 23 -14.23 0.54 -10.96
N SER A 24 -14.11 1.84 -11.22
CA SER A 24 -14.39 2.45 -12.52
C SER A 24 -13.47 1.90 -13.62
N VAL A 25 -12.16 1.81 -13.34
CA VAL A 25 -11.18 1.26 -14.27
C VAL A 25 -11.41 -0.23 -14.53
N MET A 26 -11.73 -1.00 -13.49
CA MET A 26 -11.97 -2.45 -13.62
C MET A 26 -13.22 -2.80 -14.45
N GLN A 27 -14.18 -1.88 -14.56
CA GLN A 27 -15.38 -2.06 -15.40
C GLN A 27 -15.11 -1.74 -16.88
N ALA A 28 -14.01 -1.07 -17.21
CA ALA A 28 -13.65 -0.78 -18.58
C ALA A 28 -13.29 -2.07 -19.34
N SER A 29 -13.53 -2.09 -20.66
CA SER A 29 -13.21 -3.24 -21.49
C SER A 29 -11.71 -3.54 -21.46
N ALA A 30 -11.33 -4.81 -21.24
CA ALA A 30 -9.93 -5.24 -21.23
C ALA A 30 -9.25 -5.21 -22.63
N GLY A 31 -10.00 -4.85 -23.68
CA GLY A 31 -9.51 -4.76 -25.06
C GLY A 31 -9.47 -6.11 -25.77
N THR A 32 -8.63 -6.19 -26.80
CA THR A 32 -8.51 -7.39 -27.65
C THR A 32 -7.78 -8.53 -26.93
N ALA A 33 -7.88 -9.76 -27.44
CA ALA A 33 -7.18 -10.93 -26.88
C ALA A 33 -5.66 -10.69 -26.75
N LYS A 34 -5.05 -10.06 -27.77
CA LYS A 34 -3.62 -9.71 -27.76
C LYS A 34 -3.28 -8.68 -26.67
N MET A 35 -4.17 -7.71 -26.41
CA MET A 35 -3.97 -6.75 -25.31
C MET A 35 -4.03 -7.44 -23.94
N GLN A 36 -4.96 -8.37 -23.77
CA GLN A 36 -5.12 -9.13 -22.53
C GLN A 36 -3.92 -10.04 -22.25
N GLU A 37 -3.37 -10.70 -23.28
CA GLU A 37 -2.16 -11.51 -23.18
C GLU A 37 -0.94 -10.69 -22.73
N ILE A 38 -0.71 -9.52 -23.35
CA ILE A 38 0.38 -8.62 -22.97
C ILE A 38 0.17 -8.11 -21.53
N ALA A 39 -1.05 -7.71 -21.17
CA ALA A 39 -1.36 -7.23 -19.82
C ALA A 39 -1.13 -8.32 -18.76
N ALA A 40 -1.43 -9.58 -19.07
CA ALA A 40 -1.17 -10.70 -18.17
C ALA A 40 0.34 -10.90 -17.92
N ALA A 41 1.16 -10.89 -18.98
CA ALA A 41 2.62 -11.00 -18.85
C ALA A 41 3.23 -9.83 -18.06
N VAL A 42 2.75 -8.60 -18.30
CA VAL A 42 3.16 -7.40 -17.53
C VAL A 42 2.77 -7.55 -16.06
N ARG A 43 1.55 -8.01 -15.78
CA ARG A 43 1.06 -8.22 -14.41
C ARG A 43 1.88 -9.28 -13.67
N GLU A 44 2.21 -10.39 -14.32
CA GLU A 44 3.05 -11.44 -13.74
C GLU A 44 4.43 -10.89 -13.37
N GLY A 45 5.09 -10.18 -14.29
CA GLY A 45 6.39 -9.56 -14.04
C GLY A 45 6.35 -8.54 -12.89
N ALA A 46 5.33 -7.68 -12.88
CA ALA A 46 5.14 -6.70 -11.81
C ALA A 46 4.91 -7.36 -10.45
N GLN A 47 4.08 -8.41 -10.39
CA GLN A 47 3.84 -9.17 -9.16
C GLN A 47 5.10 -9.86 -8.66
N ALA A 48 5.90 -10.46 -9.54
CA ALA A 48 7.17 -11.10 -9.18
C ALA A 48 8.18 -10.08 -8.60
N TYR A 49 8.31 -8.93 -9.24
CA TYR A 49 9.17 -7.83 -8.76
C TYR A 49 8.72 -7.32 -7.39
N LEU A 50 7.44 -6.92 -7.26
CA LEU A 50 6.89 -6.39 -6.02
C LEU A 50 6.98 -7.39 -4.87
N LYS A 51 6.71 -8.67 -5.13
CA LYS A 51 6.87 -9.71 -4.11
C LYS A 51 8.30 -9.77 -3.59
N ARG A 52 9.30 -9.75 -4.48
CA ARG A 52 10.71 -9.79 -4.07
C ARG A 52 11.14 -8.52 -3.36
N GLN A 53 10.67 -7.37 -3.82
CA GLN A 53 10.94 -6.06 -3.20
C GLN A 53 10.34 -5.99 -1.79
N TYR A 54 9.05 -6.23 -1.65
CA TYR A 54 8.35 -6.15 -0.36
C TYR A 54 8.80 -7.22 0.62
N THR A 55 9.17 -8.43 0.17
CA THR A 55 9.75 -9.43 1.09
C THR A 55 11.06 -8.92 1.68
N THR A 56 11.92 -8.31 0.85
CA THR A 56 13.20 -7.75 1.31
C THR A 56 13.00 -6.57 2.25
N ILE A 57 12.09 -5.64 1.89
CA ILE A 57 11.73 -4.49 2.72
C ILE A 57 11.13 -4.94 4.05
N ALA A 58 10.27 -5.96 4.07
CA ALA A 58 9.65 -6.48 5.28
C ALA A 58 10.69 -7.01 6.28
N VAL A 59 11.71 -7.74 5.80
CA VAL A 59 12.80 -8.21 6.66
C VAL A 59 13.53 -7.03 7.30
N VAL A 60 13.88 -6.01 6.52
CA VAL A 60 14.53 -4.79 7.06
C VAL A 60 13.60 -4.06 8.04
N GLY A 61 12.31 -3.97 7.73
CA GLY A 61 11.29 -3.35 8.58
C GLY A 61 11.17 -4.03 9.94
N VAL A 62 11.20 -5.36 10.01
CA VAL A 62 11.18 -6.11 11.27
C VAL A 62 12.43 -5.81 12.11
N VAL A 63 13.61 -5.78 11.48
CA VAL A 63 14.86 -5.45 12.17
C VAL A 63 14.79 -4.04 12.76
N ILE A 64 14.35 -3.05 11.98
CA ILE A 64 14.19 -1.67 12.45
C ILE A 64 13.15 -1.57 13.57
N PHE A 65 12.01 -2.28 13.45
CA PHE A 65 10.97 -2.31 14.47
C PHE A 65 11.52 -2.78 15.84
N VAL A 66 12.32 -3.85 15.86
CA VAL A 66 12.94 -4.36 17.08
C VAL A 66 13.98 -3.37 17.63
N ILE A 67 14.85 -2.83 16.77
CA ILE A 67 15.89 -1.86 17.18
C ILE A 67 15.25 -0.62 17.80
N VAL A 68 14.27 -0.02 17.12
CA VAL A 68 13.54 1.16 17.59
C VAL A 68 12.76 0.84 18.86
N GLY A 69 12.18 -0.35 18.96
CA GLY A 69 11.51 -0.79 20.18
C GLY A 69 12.47 -0.81 21.38
N LEU A 70 13.65 -1.41 21.22
CA LEU A 70 14.61 -1.56 22.31
C LEU A 70 15.27 -0.24 22.70
N LEU A 71 15.51 0.65 21.74
CA LEU A 71 16.23 1.92 21.97
C LEU A 71 15.31 3.10 22.32
N LEU A 72 14.12 3.17 21.72
CA LEU A 72 13.20 4.32 21.81
C LEU A 72 11.83 3.97 22.44
N GLY A 73 11.59 2.70 22.73
CA GLY A 73 10.38 2.20 23.38
C GLY A 73 9.30 1.72 22.41
N TRP A 74 8.44 0.83 22.91
CA TRP A 74 7.45 0.12 22.09
C TRP A 74 6.38 1.03 21.45
N ARG A 75 6.07 2.18 22.04
CA ARG A 75 5.12 3.14 21.45
C ARG A 75 5.63 3.71 20.13
N VAL A 76 6.94 4.04 20.07
CA VAL A 76 7.59 4.55 18.86
C VAL A 76 7.66 3.45 17.80
N ALA A 77 8.01 2.23 18.21
CA ALA A 77 8.05 1.08 17.30
C ALA A 77 6.67 0.79 16.67
N ILE A 78 5.58 0.85 17.45
CA ILE A 78 4.21 0.68 16.93
C ILE A 78 3.87 1.79 15.93
N GLY A 79 4.22 3.05 16.21
CA GLY A 79 4.04 4.15 15.27
C GLY A 79 4.81 3.93 13.95
N PHE A 80 6.05 3.47 14.03
CA PHE A 80 6.84 3.07 12.87
C PHE A 80 6.18 1.94 12.08
N ALA A 81 5.70 0.88 12.74
CA ALA A 81 5.05 -0.26 12.09
C ALA A 81 3.78 0.17 11.34
N ILE A 82 2.94 1.03 11.94
CA ILE A 82 1.75 1.58 11.28
C ILE A 82 2.16 2.33 10.00
N GLY A 83 3.17 3.19 10.07
CA GLY A 83 3.67 3.93 8.90
C GLY A 83 4.24 3.01 7.82
N ALA A 84 5.07 2.04 8.19
CA ALA A 84 5.73 1.11 7.27
C ALA A 84 4.77 0.14 6.57
N ILE A 85 3.66 -0.24 7.22
CA ILE A 85 2.64 -1.12 6.63
C ILE A 85 1.75 -0.35 5.64
N LEU A 86 1.53 0.95 5.87
CA LEU A 86 0.64 1.78 5.07
C LEU A 86 1.34 2.50 3.90
N SER A 87 2.66 2.30 3.70
CA SER A 87 3.48 2.91 2.64
C SER A 87 3.69 1.98 1.45
#